data_AF-A0A7X7JI80-F1
#
_entry.id   AF-A0A7X7JI80-F1
#
_cell.length_a   1.000
_cell.length_b   1.000
_cell.length_c   1.000
_cell.angle_alpha   90.00
_cell.angle_beta   90.00
_cell.angle_gamma   90.00
#
_symmetry.space_group_name_H-M   'P 1'
#
loop_
_entity.id
_entity.type
_entity.pdbx_description
1 polymer ?
#
loop_
_entity_poly.entity_id
_entity_poly.type
_entity_poly.pdbx_seq_one_letter_code
_entity_poly.pdbx_strand_id
1 'polypeptide(L)'
;IVCATGYEQRVPFLDDEVQRSLLDEDGNFQLYRQILPLDVSHLYFVGYGSSLFSPLAAEAAALWTANHMLGGAVLPPLEQRREFVRARLDWMVERTEGKPARGTNIIPFSLRHVDEILDEIDANVSPLIRFSQWILPARPSSYRRSTKALLARHGVDGVSSAR
;
A
#
# COMPACT_ATOMS: atom_id res chain seq x y z
N ILE A 1 -13.03 0.07 -34.83
CA ILE A 1 -12.56 -0.92 -33.83
C ILE A 1 -12.07 -0.12 -32.63
N VAL A 2 -12.45 -0.50 -31.40
CA VAL A 2 -11.96 0.14 -30.16
C VAL A 2 -11.27 -0.95 -29.33
N CYS A 3 -10.00 -0.74 -28.99
CA CYS A 3 -9.19 -1.71 -28.24
C CYS A 3 -9.15 -1.36 -26.75
N ALA A 4 -10.01 -2.00 -25.95
CA ALA A 4 -10.11 -1.79 -24.50
C ALA A 4 -9.31 -2.86 -23.71
N THR A 5 -8.02 -3.02 -24.03
CA THR A 5 -7.15 -4.11 -23.52
C THR A 5 -6.39 -3.78 -22.23
N GLY A 6 -6.69 -2.66 -21.59
CA GLY A 6 -6.08 -2.25 -20.33
C GLY A 6 -4.82 -1.40 -20.48
N TYR A 7 -3.97 -1.41 -19.44
CA TYR A 7 -2.78 -0.58 -19.32
C TYR A 7 -1.61 -1.37 -18.76
N GLU A 8 -0.39 -0.92 -19.06
CA GLU A 8 0.83 -1.45 -18.46
C GLU A 8 1.43 -0.44 -17.47
N GLN A 9 1.77 -0.93 -16.28
CA GLN A 9 2.46 -0.14 -15.26
C GLN A 9 3.98 -0.24 -15.46
N ARG A 10 4.67 0.88 -15.67
CA ARG A 10 6.12 0.93 -15.90
C ARG A 10 6.74 2.13 -15.17
N VAL A 11 8.04 2.06 -14.88
CA VAL A 11 8.82 3.12 -14.21
C VAL A 11 10.06 3.50 -15.04
N PRO A 12 9.91 3.96 -16.30
CA PRO A 12 11.03 4.20 -17.23
C PRO A 12 11.93 5.38 -16.83
N PHE A 13 11.58 6.10 -15.78
CA PHE A 13 12.37 7.18 -15.19
C PHE A 13 13.41 6.67 -14.16
N LEU A 14 13.39 5.37 -13.84
CA LEU A 14 14.40 4.72 -13.00
C LEU A 14 15.41 3.96 -13.86
N ASP A 15 16.66 3.90 -13.43
CA ASP A 15 17.71 3.15 -14.14
C ASP A 15 17.38 1.66 -14.23
N ASP A 16 17.85 0.99 -15.28
CA ASP A 16 17.57 -0.43 -15.55
C ASP A 16 17.98 -1.36 -14.40
N GLU A 17 19.03 -1.01 -13.66
CA GLU A 17 19.44 -1.74 -12.47
C GLU A 17 18.40 -1.65 -11.34
N VAL A 18 17.87 -0.45 -11.10
CA VAL A 18 16.79 -0.26 -10.12
C VAL A 18 15.54 -1.00 -10.59
N GLN A 19 15.17 -0.90 -11.87
CA GLN A 19 14.02 -1.64 -12.40
C GLN A 19 14.15 -3.15 -12.20
N ARG A 20 15.33 -3.74 -12.44
CA ARG A 20 15.59 -5.17 -12.18
C ARG A 20 15.46 -5.55 -10.72
N SER A 21 15.81 -4.66 -9.79
CA SER A 21 15.64 -4.90 -8.35
C SER A 21 14.18 -4.78 -7.87
N LEU A 22 13.31 -4.14 -8.64
CA LEU A 22 11.90 -3.93 -8.30
C LEU A 22 10.98 -5.04 -8.79
N LEU A 23 11.41 -5.80 -9.79
CA LEU A 23 10.57 -6.74 -10.52
C LEU A 23 11.01 -8.18 -10.27
N ASP A 24 10.07 -9.13 -10.31
CA ASP A 24 10.37 -10.55 -10.44
C ASP A 24 10.58 -10.95 -11.92
N GLU A 25 10.82 -12.24 -12.17
CA GLU A 25 11.04 -12.79 -13.52
C GLU A 25 9.83 -12.62 -14.45
N ASP A 26 8.62 -12.58 -13.88
CA ASP A 26 7.35 -12.36 -14.59
C ASP A 26 7.01 -10.87 -14.74
N GLY A 27 7.88 -9.99 -14.23
CA GLY A 27 7.70 -8.55 -14.28
C GLY A 27 6.69 -8.01 -13.27
N ASN A 28 6.38 -8.72 -12.18
CA ASN A 28 5.58 -8.20 -11.07
C ASN A 28 6.42 -7.36 -10.12
N PHE A 29 5.83 -6.32 -9.55
CA PHE A 29 6.48 -5.47 -8.56
C PHE A 29 6.60 -6.18 -7.20
N GLN A 30 7.82 -6.30 -6.70
CA GLN A 30 8.15 -6.93 -5.42
C GLN A 30 8.12 -5.89 -4.29
N LEU A 31 6.91 -5.56 -3.83
CA LEU A 31 6.66 -4.49 -2.86
C LEU A 31 6.07 -5.01 -1.56
N TYR A 32 6.79 -4.83 -0.45
CA TYR A 32 6.24 -5.05 0.89
C TYR A 32 5.09 -4.07 1.13
N ARG A 33 3.94 -4.61 1.57
CA ARG A 33 2.67 -3.89 1.70
C ARG A 33 2.29 -3.07 0.45
N GLN A 34 2.71 -3.48 -0.75
CA GLN A 34 2.46 -2.72 -1.99
C GLN A 34 3.05 -1.29 -1.98
N ILE A 35 3.98 -1.01 -1.06
CA ILE A 35 4.55 0.33 -0.83
C ILE A 35 6.07 0.31 -0.95
N LEU A 36 6.73 -0.57 -0.20
CA LEU A 36 8.18 -0.52 0.01
C LEU A 36 8.90 -1.60 -0.82
N PRO A 37 9.80 -1.23 -1.74
CA PRO A 37 10.72 -2.16 -2.37
C PRO A 37 11.56 -2.94 -1.35
N LEU A 38 11.85 -4.20 -1.65
CA LEU A 38 12.62 -5.07 -0.75
C LEU A 38 14.10 -4.67 -0.67
N ASP A 39 14.69 -4.31 -1.82
CA ASP A 39 16.13 -4.12 -1.98
C ASP A 39 16.53 -2.69 -2.42
N VAL A 40 15.56 -1.77 -2.55
CA VAL A 40 15.80 -0.36 -2.90
C VAL A 40 15.44 0.53 -1.71
N SER A 41 16.43 1.22 -1.16
CA SER A 41 16.22 2.18 -0.07
C SER A 41 15.68 3.52 -0.57
N HIS A 42 15.00 4.25 0.30
CA HIS A 42 14.48 5.60 0.05
C HIS A 42 13.53 5.74 -1.16
N LEU A 43 12.98 4.63 -1.64
CA LEU A 43 11.96 4.59 -2.69
C LEU A 43 10.65 4.04 -2.13
N TYR A 44 9.53 4.65 -2.48
CA TYR A 44 8.20 4.24 -2.05
C TYR A 44 7.19 4.36 -3.19
N PHE A 45 6.28 3.41 -3.26
CA PHE A 45 5.18 3.37 -4.22
C PHE A 45 3.88 3.71 -3.49
N VAL A 46 3.36 4.92 -3.73
CA VAL A 46 2.11 5.39 -3.10
C VAL A 46 1.05 5.53 -4.17
N GLY A 47 -0.08 4.82 -4.02
CA GLY A 47 -1.16 4.81 -5.01
C GLY A 47 -0.88 3.96 -6.25
N TYR A 48 0.16 3.12 -6.21
CA TYR A 48 0.53 2.24 -7.32
C TYR A 48 -0.30 0.94 -7.38
N GLY A 49 -0.93 0.58 -6.27
CA GLY A 49 -1.85 -0.55 -6.17
C GLY A 49 -3.25 -0.26 -6.73
N SER A 50 -3.86 -1.23 -7.39
CA SER A 50 -5.25 -1.14 -7.87
C SER A 50 -6.24 -1.58 -6.78
N SER A 51 -7.14 -0.70 -6.36
CA SER A 51 -8.06 -0.91 -5.24
C SER A 51 -9.50 -0.50 -5.58
N LEU A 52 -10.48 -1.05 -4.85
CA LEU A 52 -11.84 -0.51 -4.84
C LEU A 52 -11.97 0.79 -4.03
N PHE A 53 -10.98 1.07 -3.18
CA PHE A 53 -10.90 2.26 -2.33
C PHE A 53 -9.60 3.04 -2.58
N SER A 54 -9.24 3.25 -3.86
CA SER A 54 -7.93 3.80 -4.25
C SER A 54 -7.51 5.09 -3.52
N PRO A 55 -8.37 6.11 -3.34
CA PRO A 55 -7.97 7.30 -2.60
C PRO A 55 -7.61 7.01 -1.14
N LEU A 56 -8.38 6.14 -0.48
CA LEU A 56 -8.13 5.74 0.90
C LEU A 56 -6.88 4.86 1.02
N ALA A 57 -6.69 3.92 0.09
CA ALA A 57 -5.50 3.08 0.05
C ALA A 57 -4.22 3.91 -0.18
N ALA A 58 -4.29 4.90 -1.08
CA ALA A 58 -3.18 5.82 -1.31
C ALA A 58 -2.90 6.71 -0.07
N GLU A 59 -3.94 7.19 0.62
CA GLU A 59 -3.78 7.94 1.87
C GLU A 59 -3.13 7.09 2.97
N ALA A 60 -3.61 5.86 3.18
CA ALA A 60 -3.04 4.93 4.15
C ALA A 60 -1.56 4.62 3.83
N ALA A 61 -1.24 4.37 2.56
CA ALA A 61 0.13 4.19 2.09
C ALA A 61 1.00 5.42 2.37
N ALA A 62 0.50 6.63 2.12
CA ALA A 62 1.23 7.86 2.41
C ALA A 62 1.52 8.04 3.91
N LEU A 63 0.54 7.75 4.78
CA LEU A 63 0.72 7.79 6.23
C LEU A 63 1.78 6.77 6.68
N TRP A 64 1.73 5.55 6.15
CA TRP A 64 2.71 4.52 6.45
C TRP A 64 4.12 4.91 6.00
N THR A 65 4.25 5.42 4.77
CA THR A 65 5.52 5.93 4.23
C THR A 65 6.08 7.04 5.10
N ALA A 66 5.26 8.03 5.48
CA ALA A 66 5.70 9.13 6.34
C ALA A 66 6.17 8.61 7.71
N ASN A 67 5.41 7.70 8.33
CA ASN A 67 5.80 7.09 9.61
C ASN A 67 7.14 6.33 9.49
N HIS A 68 7.31 5.55 8.42
CA HIS A 68 8.54 4.81 8.16
C HIS A 68 9.74 5.74 7.92
N MET A 69 9.58 6.79 7.11
CA MET A 69 10.63 7.77 6.85
C MET A 69 11.09 8.51 8.11
N LEU A 70 10.17 8.74 9.06
CA LEU A 70 10.46 9.38 10.34
C LEU A 70 10.95 8.39 11.42
N GLY A 71 11.24 7.14 11.06
CA GLY A 71 11.75 6.12 11.97
C GLY A 71 10.71 5.53 12.92
N GLY A 72 9.42 5.78 12.67
CA GLY A 72 8.31 5.32 13.50
C GLY A 72 7.82 3.90 13.19
N ALA A 73 8.41 3.21 12.21
CA ALA A 73 8.03 1.86 11.82
C ALA A 73 9.17 0.87 12.07
N VAL A 74 8.87 -0.22 12.79
CA VAL A 74 9.79 -1.35 12.95
C VAL A 74 9.41 -2.39 11.91
N LEU A 75 10.25 -2.57 10.90
CA LEU A 75 10.00 -3.56 9.85
C LEU A 75 10.40 -4.97 10.32
N PRO A 76 9.67 -6.01 9.88
CA PRO A 76 10.15 -7.37 9.98
C PRO A 76 11.49 -7.56 9.26
N PRO A 77 12.28 -8.59 9.66
CA PRO A 77 13.49 -8.99 8.94
C PRO A 77 13.24 -9.14 7.43
N LEU A 78 14.25 -8.84 6.62
CA LEU A 78 14.13 -8.84 5.16
C LEU A 78 13.59 -10.15 4.60
N GLU A 79 14.02 -11.30 5.14
CA GLU A 79 13.55 -12.62 4.71
C GLU A 79 12.04 -12.81 4.95
N GLN A 80 11.51 -12.32 6.06
CA GLN A 80 10.07 -12.37 6.33
C GLN A 80 9.28 -11.47 5.36
N ARG A 81 9.85 -10.31 5.00
CA ARG A 81 9.23 -9.43 4.00
C ARG A 81 9.26 -10.06 2.61
N ARG A 82 10.35 -10.74 2.24
CA ARG A 82 10.47 -11.52 0.98
C ARG A 82 9.44 -12.64 0.92
N GLU A 83 9.31 -13.41 1.99
CA GLU A 83 8.32 -14.48 2.09
C GLU A 83 6.90 -13.94 1.98
N PHE A 84 6.58 -12.84 2.67
CA PHE A 84 5.28 -12.17 2.58
C PHE A 84 4.96 -11.73 1.14
N VAL A 85 5.91 -11.07 0.47
CA VAL A 85 5.73 -10.60 -0.92
C VAL A 85 5.52 -11.79 -1.85
N ARG A 86 6.34 -12.83 -1.75
CA ARG A 86 6.22 -14.05 -2.56
C ARG A 86 4.85 -14.72 -2.38
N ALA A 87 4.48 -15.04 -1.13
CA ALA A 87 3.23 -15.71 -0.82
C ALA A 87 2.01 -14.91 -1.34
N ARG A 88 2.08 -13.58 -1.28
CA ARG A 88 1.02 -12.72 -1.80
C ARG A 88 0.98 -12.69 -3.32
N LEU A 89 2.13 -12.62 -4.00
CA LEU A 89 2.22 -12.69 -5.46
C LEU A 89 1.68 -14.03 -5.98
N ASP A 90 2.13 -15.14 -5.39
CA ASP A 90 1.67 -16.50 -5.74
C ASP A 90 0.15 -16.61 -5.59
N TRP A 91 -0.38 -16.14 -4.45
CA TRP A 91 -1.83 -16.12 -4.21
C TRP A 91 -2.57 -15.28 -5.26
N MET A 92 -2.05 -14.11 -5.64
CA MET A 92 -2.68 -13.26 -6.65
C MET A 92 -2.67 -13.91 -8.03
N VAL A 93 -1.56 -14.53 -8.44
CA VAL A 93 -1.45 -15.24 -9.72
C VAL A 93 -2.48 -16.37 -9.80
N GLU A 94 -2.58 -17.19 -8.74
CA GLU A 94 -3.56 -18.28 -8.64
C GLU A 94 -5.00 -17.75 -8.72
N ARG A 95 -5.29 -16.64 -8.03
CA ARG A 95 -6.65 -16.06 -7.94
C ARG A 95 -7.09 -15.32 -9.20
N THR A 96 -6.16 -14.86 -10.02
CA THR A 96 -6.43 -13.96 -11.16
C THR A 96 -6.22 -14.63 -12.52
N GLU A 97 -6.04 -15.96 -12.54
CA GLU A 97 -5.74 -16.73 -13.76
C GLU A 97 -4.54 -16.14 -14.53
N GLY A 98 -3.50 -15.72 -13.79
CA GLY A 98 -2.31 -15.10 -14.37
C GLY A 98 -2.44 -13.63 -14.78
N LYS A 99 -3.46 -12.90 -14.30
CA LYS A 99 -3.66 -11.47 -14.59
C LYS A 99 -3.57 -10.59 -13.33
N PRO A 100 -2.46 -10.61 -12.55
CA PRO A 100 -2.36 -9.92 -11.27
C PRO A 100 -2.12 -8.40 -11.39
N ALA A 101 -2.23 -7.81 -12.59
CA ALA A 101 -1.82 -6.43 -12.88
C ALA A 101 -0.40 -6.13 -12.38
N ARG A 102 0.57 -6.96 -12.79
CA ARG A 102 1.98 -6.90 -12.34
C ARG A 102 2.15 -6.98 -10.81
N GLY A 103 1.28 -7.73 -10.13
CA GLY A 103 1.35 -7.92 -8.68
C GLY A 103 0.83 -6.76 -7.84
N THR A 104 0.19 -5.75 -8.44
CA THR A 104 -0.28 -4.56 -7.72
C THR A 104 -1.78 -4.59 -7.43
N ASN A 105 -2.50 -5.64 -7.86
CA ASN A 105 -3.93 -5.75 -7.66
C ASN A 105 -4.30 -6.07 -6.19
N ILE A 106 -4.95 -5.12 -5.51
CA ILE A 106 -5.43 -5.27 -4.13
C ILE A 106 -6.96 -5.28 -4.02
N ILE A 107 -7.69 -5.34 -5.15
CA ILE A 107 -9.16 -5.27 -5.23
C ILE A 107 -9.87 -6.25 -4.28
N PRO A 108 -9.53 -7.56 -4.22
CA PRO A 108 -10.27 -8.51 -3.37
C PRO A 108 -10.16 -8.23 -1.87
N PHE A 109 -9.18 -7.43 -1.45
CA PHE A 109 -8.85 -7.19 -0.04
C PHE A 109 -8.58 -5.73 0.28
N SER A 110 -9.18 -4.80 -0.47
CA SER A 110 -8.85 -3.39 -0.39
C SER A 110 -8.97 -2.79 1.03
N LEU A 111 -10.03 -3.11 1.76
CA LEU A 111 -10.19 -2.65 3.15
C LEU A 111 -9.27 -3.37 4.14
N ARG A 112 -9.08 -4.69 3.97
CA ARG A 112 -8.11 -5.44 4.79
C ARG A 112 -6.69 -4.89 4.61
N HIS A 113 -6.31 -4.53 3.39
CA HIS A 113 -5.01 -3.96 3.10
C HIS A 113 -4.82 -2.59 3.78
N VAL A 114 -5.83 -1.72 3.74
CA VAL A 114 -5.83 -0.46 4.49
C VAL A 114 -5.67 -0.72 5.99
N ASP A 115 -6.43 -1.68 6.52
CA ASP A 115 -6.34 -2.07 7.93
C ASP A 115 -4.94 -2.56 8.33
N GLU A 116 -4.34 -3.44 7.52
CA GLU A 116 -3.01 -3.99 7.76
C GLU A 116 -1.93 -2.89 7.80
N ILE A 117 -1.99 -1.96 6.85
CA ILE A 117 -1.05 -0.83 6.78
C ILE A 117 -1.21 0.09 7.99
N LEU A 118 -2.44 0.43 8.36
CA LEU A 118 -2.71 1.34 9.46
C LEU A 118 -2.46 0.69 10.84
N ASP A 119 -2.65 -0.63 10.96
CA ASP A 119 -2.34 -1.39 12.17
C ASP A 119 -0.83 -1.38 12.43
N GLU A 120 0.02 -1.52 11.39
CA GLU A 120 1.49 -1.49 11.53
C GLU A 120 2.03 -0.16 12.08
N ILE A 121 1.30 0.93 11.86
CA ILE A 121 1.67 2.25 12.35
C ILE A 121 0.81 2.70 13.54
N ASP A 122 0.00 1.82 14.12
CA ASP A 122 -0.89 2.14 15.24
C ASP A 122 -1.72 3.42 14.98
N ALA A 123 -2.27 3.53 13.77
CA ALA A 123 -3.08 4.67 13.33
C ALA A 123 -4.45 4.23 12.82
N ASN A 124 -4.84 2.97 13.01
CA ASN A 124 -6.08 2.47 12.46
C ASN A 124 -7.33 3.02 13.19
N VAL A 125 -8.48 2.91 12.52
CA VAL A 125 -9.78 3.21 13.08
C VAL A 125 -10.15 2.19 14.17
N SER A 126 -11.10 2.54 15.04
CA SER A 126 -11.45 1.67 16.16
C SER A 126 -12.00 0.31 15.69
N PRO A 127 -11.85 -0.77 16.48
CA PRO A 127 -12.33 -2.10 16.13
C PRO A 127 -13.83 -2.14 15.77
N LEU A 128 -14.64 -1.31 16.43
CA LEU A 128 -16.07 -1.18 16.12
C LEU A 128 -16.31 -0.63 14.71
N ILE A 129 -15.52 0.36 14.27
CA ILE A 129 -15.61 0.90 12.92
C ILE A 129 -15.14 -0.14 11.91
N ARG A 130 -14.01 -0.81 12.16
CA ARG A 130 -13.52 -1.90 11.30
C ARG A 130 -14.59 -2.96 11.07
N PHE A 131 -15.23 -3.43 12.15
CA PHE A 131 -16.34 -4.39 12.05
C PHE A 131 -17.52 -3.83 11.24
N SER A 132 -17.91 -2.57 11.47
CA SER A 132 -19.04 -1.96 10.75
C SER A 132 -18.81 -1.88 9.24
N GLN A 133 -17.56 -1.74 8.78
CA GLN A 133 -17.20 -1.62 7.36
C GLN A 133 -17.38 -2.93 6.57
N TRP A 134 -17.50 -4.07 7.26
CA TRP A 134 -17.85 -5.34 6.62
C TRP A 134 -19.34 -5.43 6.29
N ILE A 135 -20.17 -4.60 6.92
CA ILE A 135 -21.64 -4.65 6.83
C ILE A 135 -22.19 -3.39 6.13
N LEU A 136 -21.53 -2.26 6.32
CA LEU A 136 -21.93 -0.94 5.82
C LEU A 136 -20.84 -0.32 4.94
N PRO A 137 -21.20 0.62 4.04
CA PRO A 137 -20.22 1.35 3.25
C PRO A 137 -19.15 2.01 4.13
N ALA A 138 -17.88 1.82 3.76
CA ALA A 138 -16.77 2.45 4.45
C ALA A 138 -16.88 3.98 4.36
N ARG A 139 -16.67 4.65 5.51
CA ARG A 139 -16.74 6.11 5.61
C ARG A 139 -15.32 6.68 5.67
N PRO A 140 -14.87 7.43 4.64
CA PRO A 140 -13.53 8.02 4.64
C PRO A 140 -13.28 8.96 5.83
N SER A 141 -14.32 9.63 6.33
CA SER A 141 -14.22 10.53 7.49
C SER A 141 -13.75 9.84 8.77
N SER A 142 -13.93 8.53 8.91
CA SER A 142 -13.43 7.75 10.04
C SER A 142 -11.89 7.76 10.13
N TYR A 143 -11.20 7.91 9.01
CA TYR A 143 -9.74 7.91 8.91
C TYR A 143 -9.10 9.27 9.17
N ARG A 144 -9.89 10.35 9.30
CA ARG A 144 -9.37 11.69 9.68
C ARG A 144 -8.58 11.65 11.00
N ARG A 145 -8.95 10.74 11.92
CA ARG A 145 -8.23 10.54 13.18
C ARG A 145 -6.83 9.96 12.94
N SER A 146 -6.67 9.06 11.98
CA SER A 146 -5.39 8.42 11.63
C SER A 146 -4.34 9.45 11.26
N THR A 147 -4.68 10.36 10.34
CA THR A 147 -3.80 11.47 9.93
C THR A 147 -3.43 12.37 11.10
N LYS A 148 -4.42 12.78 11.91
CA LYS A 148 -4.17 13.63 13.08
C LYS A 148 -3.28 12.96 14.12
N ALA A 149 -3.49 11.68 14.39
CA ALA A 149 -2.69 10.92 15.34
C ALA A 149 -1.23 10.84 14.88
N LEU A 150 -1.00 10.61 13.59
CA LEU A 150 0.35 10.52 13.05
C LEU A 150 1.08 11.87 13.06
N LEU A 151 0.40 12.96 12.67
CA LEU A 151 0.98 14.31 12.74
C LEU A 151 1.40 14.68 14.17
N ALA A 152 0.52 14.42 15.15
CA ALA A 152 0.81 14.67 16.56
C ALA A 152 1.99 13.82 17.07
N ARG A 153 2.07 12.54 16.68
CA ARG A 153 3.16 11.63 17.08
C ARG A 153 4.53 12.15 16.66
N HIS A 154 4.61 12.73 15.46
CA HIS A 154 5.87 13.22 14.89
C HIS A 154 6.13 14.71 15.16
N GLY A 155 5.38 15.33 16.08
CA GLY A 155 5.58 16.73 16.46
C GLY A 155 5.33 17.71 15.31
N VAL A 156 4.54 17.31 14.30
CA VAL A 156 4.15 18.18 13.19
C VAL A 156 2.95 19.02 13.65
N ASP A 157 3.23 20.00 14.52
CA ASP A 157 2.25 20.97 14.95
C ASP A 157 2.07 22.03 13.86
N GLY A 158 0.98 21.94 13.09
CA GLY A 158 0.57 23.02 12.19
C GLY A 158 0.17 22.62 10.77
N VAL A 159 -0.94 21.91 10.62
CA VAL A 159 -1.95 22.27 9.60
C VAL A 159 -3.31 22.27 10.30
N SER A 160 -3.42 23.11 11.32
CA SER A 160 -4.72 23.66 11.71
C SER A 160 -5.01 24.76 10.69
N SER A 161 -6.16 24.65 10.02
CA SER A 161 -6.69 25.59 9.02
C SER A 161 -6.22 25.40 7.56
N ALA A 162 -6.83 24.44 6.88
CA ALA A 162 -7.26 24.63 5.50
C ALA A 162 -8.72 24.15 5.40
N ARG A 163 -9.54 24.97 4.75
CA ARG A 163 -11.01 25.02 4.77
C ARG A 163 -11.68 23.71 4.34
#